data_AF-A0A2G6EQ28-F1
#
_entry.id   AF-A0A2G6EQ28-F1
#
_cell.length_a   1.000
_cell.length_b   1.000
_cell.length_c   1.000
_cell.angle_alpha   90.00
_cell.angle_beta   90.00
_cell.angle_gamma   90.00
#
_symmetry.space_group_name_H-M   'P 1'
#
loop_
_entity.id
_entity.type
_entity.pdbx_description
1 polymer ?
#
loop_
_entity_poly.entity_id
_entity_poly.type
_entity_poly.pdbx_seq_one_letter_code
_entity_poly.pdbx_strand_id
1 'polypeptide(L)'
;MLYEIYDAQFSNNQWSGGSGAIWDLSQNQQRPLDWTSADASGLAILPGLIRYQETYIDQEINHAIRFTLSSIQAAYIQPATHSDGRGGHDANKPPMGLRLRLKAGFDISGFDQPIQVILTAMKKYGIILTDTGGDMFISGEHHDAWDDDVLRQLSDVTLNDFEAVETGPITPYPHDWTP
;
A
#
# COMPACT_ATOMS: atom_id res chain seq x y z
N MET A 1 -3.53 -19.91 2.72
CA MET A 1 -2.10 -19.52 2.84
C MET A 1 -1.72 -18.62 1.68
N LEU A 2 -0.97 -17.56 1.97
CA LEU A 2 -0.37 -16.65 1.01
C LEU A 2 1.14 -16.59 1.29
N TYR A 3 1.95 -16.57 0.24
CA TYR A 3 3.41 -16.51 0.30
C TYR A 3 3.85 -15.29 -0.50
N GLU A 4 4.62 -14.41 0.11
CA GLU A 4 5.13 -13.20 -0.52
C GLU A 4 6.64 -13.12 -0.34
N ILE A 5 7.34 -12.76 -1.40
CA ILE A 5 8.80 -12.69 -1.44
C ILE A 5 9.18 -11.34 -2.05
N TYR A 6 10.07 -10.62 -1.39
CA TYR A 6 10.70 -9.42 -1.91
C TYR A 6 12.01 -9.77 -2.61
N ASP A 7 12.32 -9.04 -3.69
CA ASP A 7 13.54 -9.20 -4.50
C ASP A 7 13.79 -10.67 -4.92
N ALA A 8 12.73 -11.31 -5.40
CA ALA A 8 12.80 -12.67 -5.90
C ALA A 8 13.62 -12.72 -7.20
N GLN A 9 14.70 -13.48 -7.20
CA GLN A 9 15.60 -13.63 -8.33
C GLN A 9 15.78 -15.10 -8.66
N PHE A 10 15.79 -15.42 -9.96
CA PHE A 10 16.13 -16.75 -10.45
C PHE A 10 17.48 -16.70 -11.18
N SER A 11 18.50 -17.33 -10.61
CA SER A 11 19.83 -17.41 -11.20
C SER A 11 20.46 -18.77 -10.90
N ASN A 12 21.30 -19.29 -11.81
CA ASN A 12 21.97 -20.59 -11.65
C ASN A 12 21.01 -21.74 -11.29
N ASN A 13 19.81 -21.73 -11.86
CA ASN A 13 18.75 -22.71 -11.60
C ASN A 13 18.27 -22.76 -10.14
N GLN A 14 18.40 -21.65 -9.40
CA GLN A 14 17.99 -21.48 -8.00
C GLN A 14 17.22 -20.18 -7.81
N TRP A 15 16.28 -20.19 -6.88
CA TRP A 15 15.57 -19.00 -6.42
C TRP A 15 16.26 -18.41 -5.18
N SER A 16 16.43 -17.10 -5.16
CA SER A 16 16.77 -16.32 -3.98
C SER A 16 15.73 -15.21 -3.77
N GLY A 17 15.65 -14.68 -2.55
CA GLY A 17 14.81 -13.53 -2.21
C GLY A 17 15.49 -12.72 -1.12
N GLY A 18 15.24 -11.41 -1.08
CA GLY A 18 15.75 -10.54 -0.01
C GLY A 18 15.01 -10.77 1.31
N SER A 19 13.69 -10.91 1.26
CA SER A 19 12.86 -11.26 2.40
C SER A 19 11.61 -12.04 1.97
N GLY A 20 10.89 -12.63 2.93
CA GLY A 20 9.62 -13.27 2.64
C GLY A 20 8.74 -13.45 3.87
N ALA A 21 7.44 -13.57 3.62
CA ALA A 21 6.42 -13.76 4.64
C ALA A 21 5.39 -14.81 4.21
N ILE A 22 4.85 -15.52 5.19
CA ILE A 22 3.79 -16.50 5.02
C ILE A 22 2.60 -16.03 5.84
N TRP A 23 1.42 -16.01 5.22
CA TRP A 23 0.19 -15.49 5.81
C TRP A 23 -0.90 -16.56 5.77
N ASP A 24 -1.53 -16.81 6.91
CA ASP A 24 -2.79 -17.56 6.95
C ASP A 24 -3.96 -16.58 6.79
N LEU A 25 -4.48 -16.47 5.56
CA LEU A 25 -5.60 -15.59 5.22
C LEU A 25 -6.93 -15.96 5.91
N SER A 26 -7.00 -17.11 6.61
CA SER A 26 -8.16 -17.45 7.45
C SER A 26 -8.10 -16.79 8.83
N GLN A 27 -6.98 -16.16 9.18
CA GLN A 27 -6.76 -15.53 10.47
C GLN A 27 -6.30 -14.08 10.31
N ASN A 28 -6.70 -13.22 11.25
CA ASN A 28 -6.24 -11.83 11.30
C ASN A 28 -4.96 -11.73 12.13
N GLN A 29 -3.86 -12.34 11.65
CA GLN A 29 -2.58 -12.33 12.34
C GLN A 29 -1.69 -11.17 11.86
N GLN A 30 -1.08 -10.46 12.80
CA GLN A 30 0.06 -9.59 12.52
C GLN A 30 1.37 -10.35 12.67
N ARG A 31 2.40 -9.92 11.96
CA ARG A 31 3.78 -10.37 12.24
C ARG A 31 4.22 -9.85 13.61
N PRO A 32 5.25 -10.46 14.23
CA PRO A 32 5.88 -9.88 15.41
C PRO A 32 6.25 -8.42 15.17
N LEU A 33 6.20 -7.60 16.21
CA LEU A 33 6.60 -6.20 16.14
C LEU A 33 8.02 -6.08 15.58
N ASP A 34 8.24 -5.03 14.79
CA ASP A 34 9.50 -4.72 14.13
C ASP A 34 9.98 -5.74 13.09
N TRP A 35 9.17 -6.74 12.73
CA TRP A 35 9.48 -7.63 11.61
C TRP A 35 8.97 -7.05 10.30
N THR A 36 9.86 -6.89 9.33
CA THR A 36 9.48 -6.62 7.94
C THR A 36 8.78 -7.83 7.30
N SER A 37 8.14 -7.63 6.15
CA SER A 37 7.60 -8.67 5.27
C SER A 37 8.21 -8.52 3.87
N ALA A 38 7.50 -8.93 2.82
CA ALA A 38 7.85 -8.53 1.45
C ALA A 38 7.49 -7.04 1.17
N ASP A 39 6.82 -6.38 2.12
CA ASP A 39 6.41 -4.99 2.12
C ASP A 39 7.01 -4.31 3.36
N ALA A 40 7.55 -3.09 3.21
CA ALA A 40 8.29 -2.45 4.28
C ALA A 40 7.45 -2.15 5.54
N SER A 41 6.12 -2.10 5.46
CA SER A 41 5.26 -1.90 6.64
C SER A 41 5.15 -3.13 7.54
N GLY A 42 5.61 -4.29 7.06
CA GLY A 42 5.38 -5.58 7.69
C GLY A 42 4.00 -6.17 7.41
N LEU A 43 3.20 -5.55 6.53
CA LEU A 43 1.88 -6.05 6.11
C LEU A 43 1.99 -7.05 4.94
N ALA A 44 0.87 -7.70 4.61
CA ALA A 44 0.77 -8.46 3.37
C ALA A 44 0.51 -7.52 2.18
N ILE A 45 1.11 -7.79 1.02
CA ILE A 45 0.94 -6.99 -0.22
C ILE A 45 -0.44 -7.24 -0.82
N LEU A 46 -0.77 -8.51 -1.09
CA LEU A 46 -1.95 -8.90 -1.87
C LEU A 46 -3.27 -8.28 -1.35
N PRO A 47 -3.55 -8.26 -0.03
CA PRO A 47 -4.79 -7.67 0.48
C PRO A 47 -4.92 -6.15 0.28
N GLY A 48 -3.83 -5.46 -0.06
CA GLY A 48 -3.83 -4.03 -0.36
C GLY A 48 -3.85 -3.70 -1.85
N LEU A 49 -3.71 -4.68 -2.74
CA LEU A 49 -3.69 -4.46 -4.19
C LEU A 49 -5.08 -4.22 -4.74
N ILE A 50 -5.19 -3.34 -5.75
CA ILE A 50 -6.38 -3.26 -6.59
C ILE A 50 -6.47 -4.52 -7.45
N ARG A 51 -7.62 -5.21 -7.45
CA ARG A 51 -7.82 -6.44 -8.22
C ARG A 51 -8.77 -6.26 -9.39
N TYR A 52 -8.50 -6.96 -10.48
CA TYR A 52 -9.29 -6.85 -11.71
C TYR A 52 -10.72 -7.32 -11.48
N GLN A 53 -10.88 -8.45 -10.79
CA GLN A 53 -12.18 -9.00 -10.42
C GLN A 53 -13.02 -7.97 -9.64
N GLU A 54 -12.46 -7.34 -8.62
CA GLU A 54 -13.17 -6.35 -7.79
C GLU A 54 -13.54 -5.10 -8.59
N THR A 55 -12.66 -4.68 -9.50
CA THR A 55 -12.81 -3.42 -10.23
C THR A 55 -13.79 -3.55 -11.40
N TYR A 56 -13.62 -4.57 -12.24
CA TYR A 56 -14.36 -4.71 -13.50
C TYR A 56 -15.58 -5.62 -13.41
N ILE A 57 -15.56 -6.62 -12.53
CA ILE A 57 -16.61 -7.63 -12.45
C ILE A 57 -17.54 -7.36 -11.28
N ASP A 58 -16.99 -7.27 -10.07
CA ASP A 58 -17.78 -7.06 -8.84
C ASP A 58 -18.17 -5.58 -8.68
N GLN A 59 -17.39 -4.68 -9.28
CA GLN A 59 -17.56 -3.21 -9.24
C GLN A 59 -17.58 -2.65 -7.81
N GLU A 60 -16.88 -3.32 -6.90
CA GLU A 60 -16.72 -2.90 -5.52
C GLU A 60 -15.38 -3.40 -4.97
N ILE A 61 -14.56 -2.48 -4.46
CA ILE A 61 -13.36 -2.78 -3.69
C ILE A 61 -13.69 -2.51 -2.21
N ASN A 62 -13.55 -3.56 -1.39
CA ASN A 62 -14.00 -3.56 0.01
C ASN A 62 -12.87 -3.44 1.05
N HIS A 63 -11.72 -2.91 0.64
CA HIS A 63 -10.54 -2.76 1.48
C HIS A 63 -9.81 -1.43 1.22
N ALA A 64 -8.86 -1.09 2.09
CA ALA A 64 -7.95 0.02 1.85
C ALA A 64 -6.91 -0.38 0.78
N ILE A 65 -6.50 0.58 -0.03
CA ILE A 65 -5.53 0.33 -1.12
C ILE A 65 -4.12 0.72 -0.66
N ARG A 66 -3.12 -0.12 -0.94
CA ARG A 66 -1.72 0.19 -0.59
C ARG A 66 -1.14 1.23 -1.54
N PHE A 67 -0.26 2.07 -1.02
CA PHE A 67 0.55 2.98 -1.82
C PHE A 67 1.93 3.23 -1.23
N THR A 68 2.79 3.89 -2.01
CA THR A 68 4.15 4.26 -1.59
C THR A 68 4.40 5.76 -1.63
N LEU A 69 5.40 6.18 -0.86
CA LEU A 69 6.00 7.52 -0.92
C LEU A 69 7.52 7.39 -0.92
N SER A 70 8.22 8.38 -1.44
CA SER A 70 9.69 8.32 -1.59
C SER A 70 10.47 8.57 -0.30
N SER A 71 9.83 9.14 0.72
CA SER A 71 10.50 9.53 1.97
C SER A 71 9.55 9.43 3.16
N ILE A 72 9.83 8.47 4.05
CA ILE A 72 8.99 8.08 5.20
C ILE A 72 9.81 8.20 6.48
N GLN A 73 9.24 8.73 7.57
CA GLN A 73 9.97 8.78 8.85
C GLN A 73 10.19 7.38 9.44
N ALA A 74 11.22 7.23 10.27
CA ALA A 74 11.51 6.04 11.07
C ALA A 74 10.50 5.88 12.22
N ALA A 75 9.22 5.78 11.86
CA ALA A 75 8.10 5.55 12.76
C ALA A 75 6.94 4.94 11.97
N TYR A 76 6.00 4.32 12.68
CA TYR A 76 4.83 3.68 12.08
C TYR A 76 3.55 3.93 12.89
N ILE A 77 2.41 3.78 12.24
CA ILE A 77 1.08 3.72 12.84
C ILE A 77 0.48 2.35 12.51
N GLN A 78 -0.16 1.71 13.49
CA GLN A 78 -0.86 0.46 13.28
C GLN A 78 -1.92 0.60 12.17
N PRO A 79 -2.10 -0.42 11.29
CA PRO A 79 -1.63 -1.80 11.44
C PRO A 79 -0.19 -2.05 10.98
N ALA A 80 0.54 -1.06 10.48
CA ALA A 80 1.98 -1.23 10.23
C ALA A 80 2.71 -1.52 11.55
N THR A 81 3.66 -2.43 11.49
CA THR A 81 4.48 -2.85 12.64
C THR A 81 5.97 -2.66 12.40
N HIS A 82 6.34 -2.14 11.23
CA HIS A 82 7.71 -1.89 10.79
C HIS A 82 7.74 -0.62 9.93
N SER A 83 8.91 0.03 9.86
CA SER A 83 9.20 1.10 8.90
C SER A 83 10.61 0.89 8.35
N ASP A 84 10.83 1.19 7.08
CA ASP A 84 12.18 1.22 6.50
C ASP A 84 12.91 2.55 6.76
N GLY A 85 12.26 3.54 7.39
CA GLY A 85 12.88 4.75 7.88
C GLY A 85 13.70 5.55 6.86
N ARG A 86 13.43 5.40 5.55
CA ARG A 86 14.26 5.99 4.47
C ARG A 86 14.36 7.52 4.54
N GLY A 87 13.43 8.17 5.23
CA GLY A 87 13.42 9.59 5.50
C GLY A 87 14.10 10.02 6.81
N GLY A 88 14.59 9.09 7.63
CA GLY A 88 15.16 9.37 8.96
C GLY A 88 14.13 9.74 10.01
N HIS A 89 14.56 10.39 11.10
CA HIS A 89 13.73 10.75 12.26
C HIS A 89 13.03 12.13 12.15
N ASP A 90 12.88 12.66 10.93
CA ASP A 90 12.19 13.93 10.71
C ASP A 90 10.67 13.77 10.82
N ALA A 91 10.10 14.30 11.90
CA ALA A 91 8.67 14.22 12.20
C ALA A 91 7.77 14.94 11.17
N ASN A 92 8.34 15.74 10.26
CA ASN A 92 7.59 16.36 9.15
C ASN A 92 7.32 15.38 7.99
N LYS A 93 7.94 14.20 8.00
CA LYS A 93 7.72 13.15 7.00
C LYS A 93 6.59 12.22 7.45
N PRO A 94 5.83 11.61 6.54
CA PRO A 94 4.76 10.70 6.91
C PRO A 94 5.32 9.43 7.60
N PRO A 95 4.68 8.92 8.66
CA PRO A 95 5.03 7.62 9.24
C PRO A 95 4.48 6.47 8.37
N MET A 96 5.16 5.33 8.40
CA MET A 96 4.67 4.12 7.75
C MET A 96 3.28 3.74 8.31
N GLY A 97 2.38 3.23 7.47
CA GLY A 97 1.00 2.94 7.87
C GLY A 97 0.08 4.16 7.93
N LEU A 98 0.55 5.37 7.61
CA LEU A 98 -0.30 6.55 7.46
C LEU A 98 -1.46 6.24 6.51
N ARG A 99 -2.69 6.52 6.96
CA ARG A 99 -3.89 6.39 6.15
C ARG A 99 -4.31 7.75 5.61
N LEU A 100 -4.50 7.81 4.31
CA LEU A 100 -5.08 8.96 3.61
C LEU A 100 -6.46 8.57 3.10
N ARG A 101 -7.38 9.52 3.02
CA ARG A 101 -8.72 9.31 2.46
C ARG A 101 -9.00 10.33 1.38
N LEU A 102 -9.51 9.89 0.24
CA LEU A 102 -9.90 10.81 -0.83
C LEU A 102 -11.04 11.68 -0.31
N LYS A 103 -10.95 13.00 -0.49
CA LYS A 103 -11.94 13.95 0.03
C LYS A 103 -13.32 13.59 -0.51
N ALA A 104 -14.33 13.64 0.36
CA ALA A 104 -15.70 13.30 0.00
C ALA A 104 -16.22 14.11 -1.19
N GLY A 105 -15.85 15.39 -1.25
CA GLY A 105 -16.24 16.34 -2.31
C GLY A 105 -15.43 16.27 -3.61
N PHE A 106 -14.41 15.42 -3.72
CA PHE A 106 -13.70 15.21 -4.98
C PHE A 106 -14.67 14.60 -6.01
N ASP A 107 -14.93 15.25 -7.13
CA ASP A 107 -15.88 14.75 -8.13
C ASP A 107 -15.23 13.61 -8.94
N ILE A 108 -15.89 12.45 -8.95
CA ILE A 108 -15.42 11.27 -9.68
C ILE A 108 -16.26 10.98 -10.93
N SER A 109 -17.31 11.76 -11.19
CA SER A 109 -18.28 11.46 -12.25
C SER A 109 -17.71 11.56 -13.67
N GLY A 110 -16.60 12.29 -13.84
CA GLY A 110 -15.89 12.43 -15.11
C GLY A 110 -14.92 11.29 -15.44
N PHE A 111 -14.69 10.35 -14.52
CA PHE A 111 -13.79 9.22 -14.72
C PHE A 111 -14.52 8.03 -15.32
N ASP A 112 -13.80 7.11 -15.95
CA ASP A 112 -14.39 5.85 -16.40
C ASP A 112 -14.83 4.98 -15.23
N GLN A 113 -15.83 4.14 -15.45
CA GLN A 113 -16.45 3.31 -14.41
C GLN A 113 -15.45 2.51 -13.56
N PRO A 114 -14.43 1.83 -14.11
CA PRO A 114 -13.40 1.15 -13.31
C PRO A 114 -12.67 2.08 -12.35
N ILE A 115 -12.38 3.30 -12.78
CA ILE A 115 -11.71 4.30 -11.97
C ILE A 115 -12.65 4.85 -10.90
N GLN A 116 -13.93 5.04 -11.21
CA GLN A 116 -14.93 5.41 -10.21
C GLN A 116 -15.02 4.37 -9.07
N VAL A 117 -14.91 3.07 -9.38
CA VAL A 117 -14.87 2.00 -8.35
C VAL A 117 -13.66 2.18 -7.44
N ILE A 118 -12.47 2.39 -8.01
CA ILE A 118 -11.23 2.61 -7.26
C ILE A 118 -11.33 3.86 -6.38
N LEU A 119 -11.76 4.99 -6.94
CA LEU A 119 -11.88 6.26 -6.21
C LEU A 119 -12.97 6.20 -5.13
N THR A 120 -14.03 5.43 -5.36
CA THR A 120 -15.05 5.15 -4.33
C THR A 120 -14.44 4.39 -3.15
N ALA A 121 -13.59 3.40 -3.40
CA ALA A 121 -12.85 2.72 -2.33
C ALA A 121 -11.86 3.64 -1.62
N MET A 122 -11.16 4.53 -2.35
CA MET A 122 -10.29 5.55 -1.74
C MET A 122 -11.07 6.56 -0.88
N LYS A 123 -12.34 6.85 -1.20
CA LYS A 123 -13.22 7.64 -0.33
C LYS A 123 -13.69 6.86 0.90
N LYS A 124 -14.09 5.60 0.72
CA LYS A 124 -14.73 4.79 1.77
C LYS A 124 -13.72 4.20 2.74
N TYR A 125 -12.67 3.59 2.21
CA TYR A 125 -11.63 2.87 2.93
C TYR A 125 -10.28 3.59 2.91
N GLY A 126 -10.07 4.59 2.06
CA GLY A 126 -8.78 5.26 1.99
C GLY A 126 -7.66 4.42 1.39
N ILE A 127 -6.48 5.01 1.40
CA ILE A 127 -5.22 4.40 1.01
C ILE A 127 -4.28 4.35 2.21
N ILE A 128 -3.42 3.33 2.29
CA ILE A 128 -2.49 3.12 3.39
C ILE A 128 -1.06 3.06 2.88
N LEU A 129 -0.17 3.81 3.52
CA LEU A 129 1.24 3.86 3.16
C LEU A 129 1.91 2.58 3.65
N THR A 130 2.40 1.75 2.73
CA THR A 130 2.98 0.46 3.10
C THR A 130 4.44 0.30 2.73
N ASP A 131 4.95 1.08 1.77
CA ASP A 131 6.35 0.96 1.35
C ASP A 131 6.97 2.29 0.94
N THR A 132 8.31 2.34 0.90
CA THR A 132 9.02 3.44 0.25
C THR A 132 9.20 3.14 -1.24
N GLY A 133 8.80 4.08 -2.09
CA GLY A 133 8.81 3.90 -3.53
C GLY A 133 8.56 5.20 -4.28
N GLY A 134 7.93 5.11 -5.45
CA GLY A 134 7.46 6.29 -6.16
C GLY A 134 6.38 7.03 -5.35
N ASP A 135 6.38 8.36 -5.41
CA ASP A 135 5.33 9.15 -4.75
C ASP A 135 3.97 8.83 -5.35
N MET A 136 2.99 8.54 -4.49
CA MET A 136 1.62 8.19 -4.88
C MET A 136 1.51 7.00 -5.84
N PHE A 137 2.48 6.07 -5.77
CA PHE A 137 2.40 4.87 -6.57
C PHE A 137 1.35 3.92 -5.99
N ILE A 138 0.20 3.82 -6.67
CA ILE A 138 -0.86 2.85 -6.38
C ILE A 138 -0.56 1.56 -7.14
N SER A 139 -0.69 0.41 -6.46
CA SER A 139 -0.41 -0.89 -7.07
C SER A 139 -1.68 -1.73 -7.26
N GLY A 140 -1.79 -2.36 -8.42
CA GLY A 140 -2.77 -3.41 -8.70
C GLY A 140 -2.12 -4.78 -8.82
N GLU A 141 -2.92 -5.83 -8.80
CA GLU A 141 -2.48 -7.17 -9.19
C GLU A 141 -2.15 -7.20 -10.70
N HIS A 142 -1.30 -8.14 -11.10
CA HIS A 142 -1.07 -8.40 -12.51
C HIS A 142 -2.29 -9.05 -13.15
N HIS A 143 -2.78 -8.50 -14.25
CA HIS A 143 -3.85 -9.10 -15.05
C HIS A 143 -3.76 -8.63 -16.51
N ASP A 144 -3.83 -9.55 -17.48
CA ASP A 144 -3.64 -9.23 -18.90
C ASP A 144 -4.76 -8.36 -19.50
N ALA A 145 -5.92 -8.31 -18.84
CA ALA A 145 -7.08 -7.54 -19.31
C ALA A 145 -7.15 -6.12 -18.73
N TRP A 146 -6.14 -5.65 -18.01
CA TRP A 146 -6.09 -4.24 -17.62
C TRP A 146 -6.02 -3.34 -18.86
N ASP A 147 -6.78 -2.26 -18.82
CA ASP A 147 -6.72 -1.20 -19.82
C ASP A 147 -5.86 -0.05 -19.29
N ASP A 148 -4.63 0.06 -19.79
CA ASP A 148 -3.67 1.08 -19.37
C ASP A 148 -4.12 2.51 -19.70
N ASP A 149 -4.96 2.71 -20.71
CA ASP A 149 -5.47 4.03 -21.06
C ASP A 149 -6.51 4.50 -20.04
N VAL A 150 -7.35 3.58 -19.55
CA VAL A 150 -8.28 3.82 -18.44
C VAL A 150 -7.50 4.05 -17.14
N LEU A 151 -6.53 3.18 -16.82
CA LEU A 151 -5.75 3.28 -15.58
C LEU A 151 -4.95 4.58 -15.47
N ARG A 152 -4.54 5.16 -16.62
CA ARG A 152 -3.80 6.44 -16.64
C ARG A 152 -4.57 7.58 -16.00
N GLN A 153 -5.90 7.55 -15.95
CA GLN A 153 -6.70 8.59 -15.28
C GLN A 153 -6.39 8.72 -13.78
N LEU A 154 -5.84 7.68 -13.13
CA LEU A 154 -5.39 7.77 -11.74
C LEU A 154 -4.29 8.83 -11.54
N SER A 155 -3.56 9.24 -12.59
CA SER A 155 -2.57 10.31 -12.48
C SER A 155 -3.18 11.69 -12.23
N ASP A 156 -4.48 11.86 -12.48
CA ASP A 156 -5.18 13.13 -12.24
C ASP A 156 -5.51 13.32 -10.74
N VAL A 157 -5.37 12.26 -9.95
CA VAL A 157 -5.64 12.25 -8.51
C VAL A 157 -4.33 12.45 -7.76
N THR A 158 -4.22 13.57 -7.06
CA THR A 158 -2.98 13.99 -6.40
C THR A 158 -3.11 13.90 -4.88
N LEU A 159 -1.99 14.00 -4.14
CA LEU A 159 -2.02 14.09 -2.67
C LEU A 159 -2.91 15.22 -2.13
N ASN A 160 -3.06 16.32 -2.88
CA ASN A 160 -3.90 17.44 -2.47
C ASN A 160 -5.40 17.09 -2.42
N ASP A 161 -5.80 16.02 -3.10
CA ASP A 161 -7.19 15.55 -3.12
C ASP A 161 -7.51 14.68 -1.90
N PHE A 162 -6.51 14.32 -1.10
CA PHE A 162 -6.65 13.52 0.10
C PHE A 162 -6.63 14.36 1.38
N GLU A 163 -7.11 13.74 2.45
CA GLU A 163 -6.96 14.17 3.83
C GLU A 163 -6.33 13.05 4.67
N ALA A 164 -5.51 13.40 5.66
CA ALA A 164 -4.98 12.44 6.59
C ALA A 164 -6.06 11.96 7.56
N VAL A 165 -6.06 10.66 7.85
CA VAL A 165 -6.96 10.05 8.83
C VAL A 165 -6.16 9.68 10.06
N GLU A 166 -6.56 10.20 11.22
CA GLU A 166 -5.99 9.79 12.51
C GLU A 166 -6.44 8.36 12.83
N THR A 167 -5.52 7.40 12.73
CA THR A 167 -5.78 5.98 12.97
C THR A 167 -5.16 5.45 14.26
N GLY A 168 -4.32 6.23 14.93
CA GLY A 168 -3.66 5.86 16.17
C GLY A 168 -2.38 6.64 16.45
N PRO A 169 -1.69 6.32 17.55
CA PRO A 169 -0.42 6.96 17.90
C PRO A 169 0.69 6.57 16.93
N ILE A 170 1.63 7.49 16.72
CA ILE A 170 2.88 7.24 16.00
C ILE A 170 3.85 6.54 16.97
N THR A 171 4.35 5.37 16.57
CA THR A 171 5.35 4.60 17.32
C THR A 171 6.70 4.76 16.64
N PRO A 172 7.74 5.28 17.34
CA PRO A 172 9.09 5.34 16.80
C PRO A 172 9.61 3.95 16.45
N TYR A 173 10.22 3.80 15.28
CA TYR A 173 10.87 2.56 14.88
C TYR A 173 12.31 2.56 15.43
N PRO A 174 12.71 1.55 16.21
CA PRO A 174 13.92 1.60 17.03
C PRO A 174 15.22 1.33 16.25
N HIS A 175 15.14 1.00 14.97
CA HIS A 175 16.31 0.63 14.17
C HIS A 175 16.52 1.62 13.02
N ASP A 176 17.75 2.10 12.86
CA ASP A 176 18.15 2.79 11.65
C ASP A 176 18.21 1.78 10.51
N TRP A 177 17.72 2.16 9.32
CA TRP A 177 17.71 1.29 8.15
C TRP A 177 19.12 0.80 7.80
N THR A 178 19.32 -0.52 7.84
CA THR A 178 20.48 -1.18 7.26
C THR A 178 20.07 -1.83 5.94
N PRO A 179 20.66 -1.44 4.79
CA PRO A 179 20.38 -2.02 3.49
C PRO A 179 20.55 -3.54 3.44
#